data_AF-A0A0A1WCW3-F1
#
_entry.id   AF-A0A0A1WCW3-F1
#
_cell.length_a   1.000
_cell.length_b   1.000
_cell.length_c   1.000
_cell.angle_alpha   90.00
_cell.angle_beta   90.00
_cell.angle_gamma   90.00
#
_symmetry.space_group_name_H-M   'P 1'
#
loop_
_entity.id
_entity.type
_entity.pdbx_description
1 polymer ?
#
loop_
_entity_poly.entity_id
_entity_poly.type
_entity_poly.pdbx_seq_one_letter_code
_entity_poly.pdbx_strand_id
1 'polypeptide(L)' 'CFVHDCCYTRVNNCSPKMTLYSYRFENEDIICGDDDPCRKAVCECDREAAICLGENVNTYDEKYRFYSSSHCMEETEQC' A
#
# COMPACT_ATOMS: atom_id res chain seq x y z
N CYS A 1 6.27 -1.25 -0.52
CA CYS A 1 5.74 -0.93 -1.87
C CYS A 1 5.40 -2.20 -2.65
N PHE A 2 6.34 -3.08 -2.98
CA PHE A 2 6.05 -4.30 -3.74
C PHE A 2 4.92 -5.17 -3.14
N VAL A 3 4.95 -5.43 -1.82
CA VAL A 3 3.86 -6.14 -1.11
C VAL A 3 2.49 -5.44 -1.25
N HIS A 4 2.49 -4.11 -1.30
CA HIS A 4 1.27 -3.30 -1.51
C HIS A 4 0.76 -3.43 -2.95
N ASP A 5 1.66 -3.42 -3.94
CA ASP A 5 1.30 -3.71 -5.34
C ASP A 5 0.68 -5.10 -5.45
N CYS A 6 1.27 -6.11 -4.81
CA CYS A 6 0.71 -7.47 -4.75
C CYS A 6 -0.65 -7.51 -4.05
N CYS A 7 -0.87 -6.72 -3.00
CA CYS A 7 -2.16 -6.60 -2.33
C CYS A 7 -3.22 -6.06 -3.30
N TYR A 8 -2.89 -5.01 -4.07
CA TYR A 8 -3.77 -4.43 -5.07
C TYR A 8 -4.14 -5.40 -6.20
N THR A 9 -3.27 -6.34 -6.58
CA THR A 9 -3.63 -7.38 -7.58
C THR A 9 -4.76 -8.31 -7.12
N ARG A 10 -4.96 -8.44 -5.80
CA ARG A 10 -5.99 -9.29 -5.19
C ARG A 10 -7.30 -8.52 -4.95
N VAL A 11 -7.28 -7.20 -5.09
CA VAL A 11 -8.50 -6.37 -5.03
C VAL A 11 -9.27 -6.55 -6.34
N ASN A 12 -10.51 -7.01 -6.23
CA ASN A 12 -11.38 -7.31 -7.37
C ASN A 12 -12.62 -6.42 -7.32
N ASN A 13 -13.21 -6.12 -8.49
CA ASN A 13 -14.48 -5.38 -8.63
C ASN A 13 -14.44 -3.86 -8.36
N CYS A 14 -13.25 -3.29 -8.12
CA CYS A 14 -13.03 -1.84 -8.16
C CYS A 14 -11.58 -1.53 -8.58
N SER A 15 -11.29 -0.24 -8.79
CA SER A 15 -9.94 0.22 -9.14
C SER A 15 -9.29 0.82 -7.91
N PRO A 16 -8.29 0.17 -7.27
CA PRO A 16 -7.70 0.65 -6.02
C PRO A 16 -7.28 2.12 -6.07
N LYS A 17 -6.60 2.51 -7.16
CA LYS A 17 -6.14 3.89 -7.39
C LYS A 17 -7.25 4.95 -7.41
N MET A 18 -8.45 4.58 -7.83
CA MET A 18 -9.59 5.50 -7.99
C MET A 18 -10.65 5.31 -6.90
N THR A 19 -10.49 4.31 -6.03
CA THR A 19 -11.48 3.94 -5.04
C THR A 19 -11.31 4.81 -3.80
N LEU A 20 -12.34 5.61 -3.53
CA LEU A 20 -12.45 6.31 -2.24
C LEU A 20 -12.99 5.34 -1.19
N TYR A 21 -12.37 5.34 -0.03
CA TYR A 21 -12.73 4.51 1.11
C TYR A 21 -12.72 5.33 2.41
N SER A 22 -13.41 4.83 3.42
CA SER A 22 -13.58 5.43 4.74
C SER A 22 -12.60 4.81 5.73
N TYR A 23 -11.82 5.66 6.40
CA TYR A 23 -10.91 5.22 7.46
C TYR A 23 -10.95 6.21 8.63
N ARG A 24 -10.49 5.76 9.80
CA ARG A 24 -10.25 6.63 10.96
C ARG A 24 -8.98 6.23 11.69
N PHE A 25 -8.40 7.16 12.43
CA PHE A 25 -7.34 6.86 13.39
C PHE A 25 -7.96 6.65 14.77
N GLU A 26 -7.63 5.54 15.42
CA GLU A 26 -8.13 5.19 16.75
C GLU A 26 -7.05 4.40 17.50
N ASN A 27 -6.67 4.86 18.70
CA ASN A 27 -5.65 4.21 19.55
C ASN A 27 -4.34 3.87 18.80
N GLU A 28 -3.79 4.84 18.05
CA GLU A 28 -2.56 4.69 17.26
C GLU A 28 -2.65 3.68 16.10
N ASP A 29 -3.86 3.18 15.78
CA ASP A 29 -4.12 2.32 14.64
C ASP A 29 -4.97 3.03 13.57
N ILE A 30 -4.93 2.50 12.36
CA ILE A 30 -5.81 2.88 11.25
C ILE A 30 -6.94 1.85 11.21
N ILE A 31 -8.19 2.30 11.19
CA ILE A 31 -9.36 1.41 11.13
C ILE A 31 -10.09 1.59 9.80
N CYS A 32 -10.21 0.52 9.02
CA CYS A 32 -10.94 0.49 7.76
C CYS A 32 -12.43 0.22 7.98
N GLY A 33 -13.26 1.22 7.65
CA GLY A 33 -14.66 1.30 8.10
C GLY A 33 -15.73 1.01 7.06
N ASP A 34 -15.38 0.70 5.81
CA ASP A 34 -16.39 0.43 4.77
C ASP A 34 -16.99 -0.98 4.88
N ASP A 35 -18.29 -1.09 4.60
CA ASP A 35 -18.99 -2.37 4.41
C ASP A 35 -18.81 -2.94 3.00
N ASP A 36 -18.50 -2.07 2.02
CA ASP A 36 -18.19 -2.49 0.65
C ASP A 36 -16.88 -3.29 0.65
N PRO A 37 -16.90 -4.58 0.24
CA PRO A 37 -15.72 -5.44 0.34
C PRO A 37 -14.54 -4.92 -0.48
N CYS A 38 -14.78 -4.24 -1.60
CA CYS A 38 -13.70 -3.73 -2.43
C CYS A 38 -13.05 -2.50 -1.79
N ARG A 39 -13.85 -1.54 -1.32
CA ARG A 39 -13.34 -0.36 -0.61
C ARG A 39 -12.57 -0.75 0.65
N LYS A 40 -13.11 -1.69 1.41
CA LYS A 40 -12.43 -2.23 2.59
C LYS A 40 -11.11 -2.88 2.22
N ALA A 41 -11.06 -3.71 1.19
CA ALA A 41 -9.82 -4.35 0.75
C ALA A 41 -8.75 -3.33 0.32
N VAL A 42 -9.12 -2.27 -0.41
CA VAL A 42 -8.19 -1.19 -0.77
C VAL A 42 -7.66 -0.49 0.49
N CYS A 43 -8.54 -0.15 1.43
CA CYS A 43 -8.16 0.47 2.69
C CYS A 43 -7.18 -0.41 3.48
N GLU A 44 -7.42 -1.72 3.58
CA GLU A 44 -6.54 -2.62 4.32
C GLU A 44 -5.15 -2.73 3.65
N CYS A 45 -5.09 -2.78 2.32
CA CYS A 45 -3.82 -2.71 1.60
C CYS A 45 -3.05 -1.42 1.96
N ASP A 46 -3.73 -0.28 1.94
CA ASP A 46 -3.12 1.03 2.21
C ASP A 46 -2.71 1.19 3.68
N ARG A 47 -3.51 0.67 4.61
CA ARG A 47 -3.21 0.61 6.04
C ARG A 47 -1.92 -0.16 6.30
N GLU A 48 -1.82 -1.38 5.80
CA GLU A 48 -0.63 -2.23 5.97
C GLU A 48 0.60 -1.59 5.32
N ALA A 49 0.44 -0.96 4.15
CA ALA A 49 1.52 -0.22 3.50
C ALA A 49 1.99 0.98 4.33
N ALA A 50 1.06 1.76 4.89
CA ALA A 50 1.38 2.92 5.72
C ALA A 50 2.11 2.53 7.02
N ILE A 51 1.66 1.47 7.69
CA ILE A 51 2.33 0.91 8.87
C ILE A 51 3.74 0.45 8.51
N CYS A 52 3.88 -0.35 7.45
CA CYS A 52 5.17 -0.83 6.97
C CYS A 52 6.15 0.31 6.66
N LEU A 53 5.69 1.39 6.02
CA LEU A 53 6.51 2.56 5.75
C LEU A 53 6.92 3.29 7.04
N GLY A 54 6.00 3.41 8.00
CA GLY A 54 6.27 4.01 9.31
C GLY A 54 7.32 3.24 10.11
N GLU A 55 7.24 1.91 10.13
CA GLU A 55 8.19 1.04 10.82
C GLU A 55 9.61 1.10 10.22
N ASN A 56 9.72 1.34 8.91
CA ASN A 56 11.00 1.32 8.19
C ASN A 56 11.58 2.71 7.93
N VAL A 57 10.96 3.78 8.45
CA VAL A 57 11.37 5.17 8.22
C VAL A 57 12.82 5.45 8.62
N ASN A 58 13.33 4.74 9.62
CA ASN A 58 14.72 4.84 10.09
C ASN A 58 15.76 4.33 9.08
N THR A 59 15.34 3.51 8.11
CA THR A 59 16.20 3.00 7.02
C THR A 59 15.94 3.69 5.69
N TYR A 60 15.07 4.70 5.67
CA TYR A 60 14.77 5.47 4.48
C TYR A 60 16.03 6.17 3.96
N ASP A 61 16.35 5.97 2.69
CA ASP A 61 17.49 6.59 2.02
C ASP A 61 16.98 7.50 0.88
N GLU A 62 17.21 8.80 1.05
CA GLU A 62 16.78 9.86 0.12
C GLU A 62 17.26 9.62 -1.32
N LYS A 63 18.36 8.87 -1.53
CA LYS A 63 18.84 8.55 -2.88
C LYS A 63 17.82 7.76 -3.70
N TYR A 64 16.89 7.05 -3.05
CA TYR A 64 15.88 6.25 -3.73
C TYR A 64 14.60 7.01 -4.11
N ARG A 65 14.41 8.25 -3.63
CA ARG A 65 13.15 9.01 -3.83
C ARG A 65 12.80 9.29 -5.30
N PHE A 66 13.81 9.48 -6.14
CA PHE A 66 13.67 9.70 -7.59
C PHE A 66 14.49 8.68 -8.39
N TYR A 67 14.68 7.49 -7.81
CA TYR A 67 15.44 6.43 -8.47
C TYR A 67 14.73 6.00 -9.75
N SER A 68 15.42 6.12 -10.88
CA SER A 68 14.86 5.75 -12.17
C SER A 68 14.65 4.24 -12.26
N SER A 69 13.48 3.83 -12.74
CA SER A 69 13.19 2.42 -13.03
C SER A 69 14.14 1.81 -14.07
N SER A 70 14.82 2.63 -14.87
CA SER A 70 15.88 2.17 -15.78
C SER A 70 17.06 1.50 -15.07
N HIS A 71 17.20 1.69 -13.76
CA HIS A 71 18.23 1.03 -12.96
C HIS A 71 17.75 -0.27 -12.30
N CYS A 72 16.45 -0.58 -12.33
CA CYS A 72 15.91 -1.84 -11.82
C CYS A 72 16.12 -2.93 -12.88
N MET A 73 17.30 -3.56 -12.89
CA MET A 73 17.70 -4.54 -13.90
C MET A 73 17.64 -6.00 -13.40
N GLU A 74 17.40 -6.18 -12.10
CA GLU A 74 17.26 -7.46 -11.45
C GLU A 74 15.97 -8.18 -11.89
N GLU A 75 15.92 -9.50 -11.69
CA GLU A 75 14.69 -10.26 -11.90
C GLU A 75 13.58 -9.71 -10.99
N THR A 76 12.41 -9.45 -11.58
CA THR A 76 11.27 -8.92 -10.85
C THR A 76 10.71 -9.99 -9.92
N GLU A 77 10.51 -9.61 -8.65
CA GLU A 77 9.85 -10.49 -7.69
C GLU A 77 8.43 -10.83 -8.13
N GLN A 78 7.99 -12.05 -7.84
CA GLN A 78 6.61 -12.48 -8.08
C GLN A 78 5.76 -12.25 -6.83
N CYS A 79 4.53 -11.80 -7.07
CA CYS A 79 3.43 -11.98 -6.13
C CYS A 79 3.01 -13.47 -6.12
#